data_AF-A0A4T0USB6-F1
#
_entry.id   AF-A0A4T0USB6-F1
#
_cell.length_a   1.000
_cell.length_b   1.000
_cell.length_c   1.000
_cell.angle_alpha   90.00
_cell.angle_beta   90.00
_cell.angle_gamma   90.00
#
_symmetry.space_group_name_H-M   'P 1'
#
loop_
_entity.id
_entity.type
_entity.pdbx_description
1 polymer ?
#
loop_
_entity_poly.entity_id
_entity_poly.type
_entity_poly.pdbx_seq_one_letter_code
_entity_poly.pdbx_strand_id
1 'polypeptide(L)'
;MTPRRTLRARLAAAAATVVAMACGVTLGPVGPAHADEPVVIVEPVPDLGGDPLPVVEVTKPCGGVADYGPRQRRRLVRITDPRRIDRLPPMAALRRGARVMAEVAPTLVRANDRRGIFAVFYGNILGEAAPALADGSSYDDPAWSRKVSITFFRPYLAALHASLANQRVPKNWRTYYRLAADCSVSPGRVAMAGLDAHLILDFPVAIARSGARPAHFGDYYAIGELLQDATVDIGEDLKRTYGADLTEFFHLWALGDSLDSVAGDGATTTLLFQGIRTVAFSYGLGLRSDHGRLTRAAMRATYYAAESVSDALTDARLI
;
A
#
# COMPACT_ATOMS: atom_id res chain seq x y z
N MET A 1 -0.22 36.51 7.19
CA MET A 1 -0.19 35.04 7.05
C MET A 1 -1.61 34.52 7.20
N THR A 2 -2.13 33.79 6.22
CA THR A 2 -3.53 33.31 6.23
C THR A 2 -3.71 32.07 7.13
N PRO A 3 -4.89 31.88 7.75
CA PRO A 3 -5.18 30.73 8.64
C PRO A 3 -4.93 29.36 8.00
N ARG A 4 -5.05 29.26 6.67
CA ARG A 4 -4.74 28.03 5.91
C ARG A 4 -3.25 27.68 5.90
N ARG A 5 -2.35 28.68 5.91
CA ARG A 5 -0.89 28.44 5.96
C ARG A 5 -0.44 27.93 7.33
N THR A 6 -1.05 28.40 8.42
CA THR A 6 -0.73 27.96 9.78
C THR A 6 -1.27 26.56 10.09
N LEU A 7 -2.43 26.18 9.53
CA LEU A 7 -2.94 24.80 9.64
C LEU A 7 -2.07 23.81 8.86
N ARG A 8 -1.67 24.14 7.62
CA ARG A 8 -0.75 23.34 6.81
C ARG A 8 0.60 23.10 7.51
N ALA A 9 1.18 24.14 8.10
CA ALA A 9 2.43 24.02 8.85
C ALA A 9 2.30 23.12 10.09
N ARG A 10 1.17 23.15 10.78
CA ARG A 10 0.91 22.30 11.97
C ARG A 10 0.68 20.83 11.60
N LEU A 11 -0.01 20.56 10.49
CA LEU A 11 -0.23 19.19 9.99
C LEU A 11 1.07 18.58 9.44
N ALA A 12 1.87 19.36 8.71
CA ALA A 12 3.21 18.96 8.28
C ALA A 12 4.13 18.64 9.47
N ALA A 13 4.12 19.47 10.51
CA ALA A 13 4.88 19.23 11.73
C ALA A 13 4.41 17.97 12.48
N ALA A 14 3.11 17.68 12.51
CA ALA A 14 2.56 16.47 13.12
C ALA A 14 2.96 15.20 12.32
N ALA A 15 2.87 15.24 11.00
CA ALA A 15 3.31 14.14 10.13
C ALA A 15 4.82 13.89 10.25
N ALA A 16 5.63 14.95 10.23
CA ALA A 16 7.08 14.88 10.46
C ALA A 16 7.43 14.35 11.86
N THR A 17 6.62 14.67 12.88
CA THR A 17 6.79 14.16 14.25
C THR A 17 6.50 12.66 14.32
N VAL A 18 5.47 12.17 13.62
CA VAL A 18 5.18 10.73 13.54
C VAL A 18 6.30 9.98 12.83
N VAL A 19 6.85 10.53 11.75
CA VAL A 19 8.01 9.96 11.03
C VAL A 19 9.28 10.01 11.90
N ALA A 20 9.56 11.11 12.59
CA ALA A 20 10.71 11.25 13.48
C ALA A 20 10.62 10.30 14.70
N MET A 21 9.43 10.14 15.29
CA MET A 21 9.18 9.17 16.36
C MET A 21 9.29 7.72 15.88
N ALA A 22 8.94 7.45 14.63
CA ALA A 22 9.01 6.11 14.05
C ALA A 22 10.44 5.74 13.62
N CYS A 23 11.23 6.70 13.12
CA CYS A 23 12.55 6.46 12.55
C CYS A 23 13.69 6.58 13.56
N GLY A 24 13.60 7.37 14.63
CA GLY A 24 14.70 7.52 15.60
C GLY A 24 16.03 8.01 14.99
N VAL A 25 16.01 8.67 13.83
CA VAL A 25 17.20 9.08 13.07
C VAL A 25 17.36 10.60 13.09
N THR A 26 18.52 11.06 13.58
CA THR A 26 19.12 12.36 13.29
C THR A 26 19.88 12.27 11.97
N LEU A 27 19.54 13.09 10.97
CA LEU A 27 20.16 13.06 9.64
C LEU A 27 21.52 13.79 9.62
N GLY A 28 22.55 13.14 9.09
CA GLY A 28 23.86 13.71 8.72
C GLY A 28 24.23 13.31 7.27
N PRO A 29 25.11 14.06 6.58
CA PRO A 29 25.22 13.98 5.11
C PRO A 29 26.23 12.92 4.65
N VAL A 30 25.94 12.28 3.50
CA VAL A 30 26.84 11.36 2.78
C VAL A 30 26.90 11.76 1.29
N GLY A 31 28.12 11.81 0.74
CA GLY A 31 28.43 12.20 -0.65
C GLY A 31 28.52 11.01 -1.63
N PRO A 32 28.78 11.27 -2.93
CA PRO A 32 28.37 10.39 -4.02
C PRO A 32 29.50 9.53 -4.62
N ALA A 33 29.13 8.47 -5.36
CA ALA A 33 30.00 7.76 -6.29
C ALA A 33 29.24 7.35 -7.56
N HIS A 34 29.92 7.47 -8.71
CA HIS A 34 29.44 7.29 -10.08
C HIS A 34 29.87 5.95 -10.71
N ALA A 35 29.11 5.54 -11.75
CA ALA A 35 29.50 5.09 -13.10
C ALA A 35 29.22 3.61 -13.53
N ASP A 36 28.29 3.53 -14.50
CA ASP A 36 28.23 2.79 -15.79
C ASP A 36 28.21 1.24 -15.88
N GLU A 37 27.10 0.74 -16.45
CA GLU A 37 26.84 -0.64 -16.93
C GLU A 37 26.65 -0.71 -18.46
N PRO A 38 26.85 -1.87 -19.13
CA PRO A 38 26.33 -2.11 -20.48
C PRO A 38 25.08 -3.00 -20.53
N VAL A 39 24.25 -2.67 -21.53
CA VAL A 39 22.89 -3.15 -21.84
C VAL A 39 22.83 -4.62 -22.28
N VAL A 40 21.81 -5.35 -21.79
CA VAL A 40 21.40 -6.68 -22.30
C VAL A 40 20.02 -6.57 -22.95
N ILE A 41 19.92 -7.09 -24.18
CA ILE A 41 18.70 -7.15 -24.98
C ILE A 41 17.79 -8.27 -24.45
N VAL A 42 16.54 -7.92 -24.10
CA VAL A 42 15.53 -8.84 -23.57
C VAL A 42 14.45 -9.09 -24.63
N GLU A 43 14.15 -10.37 -24.91
CA GLU A 43 13.02 -10.77 -25.75
C GLU A 43 11.67 -10.45 -25.06
N PRO A 44 10.59 -10.13 -25.81
CA PRO A 44 9.35 -9.67 -25.23
C PRO A 44 8.63 -10.77 -24.43
N VAL A 45 8.50 -10.53 -23.12
CA VAL A 45 7.52 -11.20 -22.24
C VAL A 45 6.14 -10.68 -22.61
N PRO A 46 5.10 -11.53 -22.73
CA PRO A 46 3.74 -11.07 -23.03
C PRO A 46 3.29 -10.04 -22.00
N ASP A 47 2.82 -8.92 -22.53
CA ASP A 47 2.25 -7.78 -21.83
C ASP A 47 1.30 -8.23 -20.70
N LEU A 48 1.75 -8.02 -19.45
CA LEU A 48 0.88 -8.06 -18.27
C LEU A 48 0.40 -6.65 -17.90
N GLY A 49 0.56 -5.69 -18.81
CA GLY A 49 -0.09 -4.39 -18.79
C GLY A 49 -1.58 -4.61 -18.62
N GLY A 50 -2.04 -4.38 -17.39
CA GLY A 50 -3.45 -4.15 -17.19
C GLY A 50 -3.73 -2.83 -17.88
N ASP A 51 -4.53 -2.84 -18.95
CA ASP A 51 -5.14 -1.61 -19.44
C ASP A 51 -5.63 -0.80 -18.23
N PRO A 52 -5.39 0.53 -18.19
CA PRO A 52 -5.85 1.38 -17.11
C PRO A 52 -7.30 1.05 -16.77
N LEU A 53 -7.62 0.91 -15.48
CA LEU A 53 -8.96 0.51 -15.07
C LEU A 53 -9.99 1.42 -15.77
N PRO A 54 -11.03 0.84 -16.39
CA PRO A 54 -11.96 1.60 -17.21
C PRO A 54 -12.57 2.72 -16.38
N VAL A 55 -12.61 3.93 -16.95
CA VAL A 55 -13.23 5.09 -16.31
C VAL A 55 -14.71 4.80 -16.15
N VAL A 56 -15.20 4.84 -14.90
CA VAL A 56 -16.62 4.74 -14.61
C VAL A 56 -17.04 6.09 -14.05
N GLU A 57 -17.95 6.79 -14.74
CA GLU A 57 -18.56 8.00 -14.19
C GLU A 57 -19.28 7.68 -12.88
N VAL A 58 -18.76 8.21 -11.78
CA VAL A 58 -19.30 8.02 -10.44
C VAL A 58 -20.53 8.92 -10.26
N THR A 59 -21.70 8.41 -10.63
CA THR A 59 -22.98 9.15 -10.58
C THR A 59 -23.90 8.73 -9.41
N LYS A 60 -23.51 7.72 -8.63
CA LYS A 60 -24.29 7.16 -7.50
C LYS A 60 -23.57 7.34 -6.16
N PRO A 61 -24.29 7.38 -5.01
CA PRO A 61 -23.68 7.21 -3.68
C PRO A 61 -22.85 5.92 -3.60
N CYS A 62 -22.05 5.74 -2.54
CA CYS A 62 -21.21 4.54 -2.41
C CYS A 62 -22.07 3.27 -2.60
N GLY A 63 -21.85 2.56 -3.70
CA GLY A 63 -22.68 1.44 -4.10
C GLY A 63 -22.29 0.17 -3.38
N GLY A 64 -22.86 -0.95 -3.78
CA GLY A 64 -22.62 -2.20 -3.06
C GLY A 64 -23.08 -3.44 -3.79
N VAL A 65 -23.34 -4.50 -3.02
CA VAL A 65 -23.73 -5.83 -3.54
C VAL A 65 -24.92 -5.77 -4.51
N ALA A 66 -25.85 -4.84 -4.29
CA ALA A 66 -27.01 -4.65 -5.16
C ALA A 66 -26.60 -4.28 -6.60
N ASP A 67 -25.48 -3.60 -6.78
CA ASP A 67 -25.05 -3.05 -8.07
C ASP A 67 -24.30 -4.06 -8.95
N TYR A 68 -23.68 -5.10 -8.39
CA TYR A 68 -23.10 -6.21 -9.17
C TYR A 68 -23.88 -7.54 -9.06
N GLY A 69 -24.87 -7.61 -8.16
CA GLY A 69 -25.80 -8.72 -8.07
C GLY A 69 -25.25 -10.00 -7.42
N PRO A 70 -26.15 -10.96 -7.09
CA PRO A 70 -25.83 -12.12 -6.27
C PRO A 70 -24.93 -13.14 -6.98
N ARG A 71 -25.01 -13.25 -8.32
CA ARG A 71 -24.14 -14.13 -9.10
C ARG A 71 -22.69 -13.65 -9.06
N GLN A 72 -22.46 -12.37 -9.32
CA GLN A 72 -21.12 -11.80 -9.28
C GLN A 72 -20.57 -11.80 -7.86
N ARG A 73 -21.40 -11.53 -6.84
CA ARG A 73 -20.99 -11.67 -5.44
C ARG A 73 -20.46 -13.07 -5.11
N ARG A 74 -21.19 -14.12 -5.49
CA ARG A 74 -20.74 -15.51 -5.27
C ARG A 74 -19.43 -15.80 -6.00
N ARG A 75 -19.22 -15.20 -7.17
CA ARG A 75 -17.95 -15.31 -7.90
C ARG A 75 -16.82 -14.62 -7.13
N LEU A 76 -17.00 -13.36 -6.71
CA LEU A 76 -16.00 -12.62 -5.93
C LEU A 76 -15.63 -13.35 -4.64
N VAL A 77 -16.61 -13.85 -3.88
CA VAL A 77 -16.37 -14.66 -2.67
C VAL A 77 -15.54 -15.91 -3.00
N ARG A 78 -15.88 -16.62 -4.09
CA ARG A 78 -15.18 -17.85 -4.49
C ARG A 78 -13.73 -17.59 -4.92
N ILE A 79 -13.46 -16.54 -5.70
CA ILE A 79 -12.12 -16.27 -6.23
C ILE A 79 -11.19 -15.67 -5.17
N THR A 80 -11.76 -14.94 -4.20
CA THR A 80 -11.01 -14.33 -3.08
C THR A 80 -10.76 -15.28 -1.91
N ASP A 81 -11.31 -16.50 -1.93
CA ASP A 81 -11.08 -17.50 -0.88
C ASP A 81 -9.57 -17.73 -0.63
N PRO A 82 -9.06 -17.38 0.57
CA PRO A 82 -7.62 -17.44 0.88
C PRO A 82 -7.03 -18.85 0.72
N ARG A 83 -7.84 -19.89 0.92
CA ARG A 83 -7.42 -21.30 0.77
C ARG A 83 -6.92 -21.62 -0.64
N ARG A 84 -7.32 -20.82 -1.63
CA ARG A 84 -6.88 -20.95 -3.03
C ARG A 84 -5.49 -20.37 -3.29
N ILE A 85 -4.95 -19.58 -2.36
CA ILE A 85 -3.60 -19.00 -2.41
C ILE A 85 -2.67 -19.67 -1.39
N ASP A 86 -3.18 -20.04 -0.22
CA ASP A 86 -2.34 -20.54 0.89
C ASP A 86 -1.56 -21.82 0.57
N ARG A 87 -2.06 -22.64 -0.36
CA ARG A 87 -1.44 -23.90 -0.78
C ARG A 87 -0.50 -23.76 -1.98
N LEU A 88 -0.41 -22.58 -2.57
CA LEU A 88 0.38 -22.36 -3.77
C LEU A 88 1.82 -21.95 -3.41
N PRO A 89 2.82 -22.37 -4.20
CA PRO A 89 4.15 -21.78 -4.14
C PRO A 89 4.09 -20.25 -4.32
N PRO A 90 5.01 -19.48 -3.72
CA PRO A 90 4.93 -18.00 -3.71
C PRO A 90 4.67 -17.35 -5.07
N MET A 91 5.35 -17.78 -6.15
CA MET A 91 5.08 -17.20 -7.48
C MET A 91 3.73 -17.57 -8.06
N ALA A 92 3.29 -18.82 -7.89
CA ALA A 92 1.96 -19.23 -8.34
C ALA A 92 0.87 -18.47 -7.57
N ALA A 93 1.12 -18.22 -6.28
CA ALA A 93 0.28 -17.42 -5.40
C ALA A 93 0.21 -15.94 -5.82
N LEU A 94 1.35 -15.31 -6.16
CA LEU A 94 1.42 -13.92 -6.66
C LEU A 94 0.68 -13.77 -7.99
N ARG A 95 0.97 -14.64 -8.97
CA ARG A 95 0.29 -14.65 -10.28
C ARG A 95 -1.21 -14.85 -10.12
N ARG A 96 -1.63 -15.67 -9.17
CA ARG A 96 -3.05 -15.83 -8.82
C ARG A 96 -3.62 -14.57 -8.19
N GLY A 97 -2.90 -13.93 -7.27
CA GLY A 97 -3.29 -12.66 -6.65
C GLY A 97 -3.55 -11.59 -7.69
N ALA A 98 -2.61 -11.40 -8.63
CA ALA A 98 -2.72 -10.45 -9.73
C ALA A 98 -4.00 -10.67 -10.54
N ARG A 99 -4.25 -11.92 -10.98
CA ARG A 99 -5.50 -12.27 -11.70
C ARG A 99 -6.77 -12.05 -10.89
N VAL A 100 -6.72 -12.29 -9.57
CA VAL A 100 -7.89 -12.04 -8.70
C VAL A 100 -8.15 -10.54 -8.60
N MET A 101 -7.12 -9.71 -8.44
CA MET A 101 -7.25 -8.25 -8.35
C MET A 101 -7.71 -7.63 -9.68
N ALA A 102 -7.19 -8.11 -10.80
CA ALA A 102 -7.62 -7.72 -12.14
C ALA A 102 -9.13 -7.99 -12.40
N GLU A 103 -9.75 -8.92 -11.66
CA GLU A 103 -11.20 -9.14 -11.72
C GLU A 103 -11.97 -8.36 -10.65
N VAL A 104 -11.48 -8.35 -9.41
CA VAL A 104 -12.14 -7.73 -8.27
C VAL A 104 -12.22 -6.21 -8.44
N ALA A 105 -11.10 -5.55 -8.72
CA ALA A 105 -11.01 -4.09 -8.78
C ALA A 105 -12.03 -3.49 -9.77
N PRO A 106 -12.06 -3.87 -11.05
CA PRO A 106 -13.02 -3.29 -11.99
C PRO A 106 -14.47 -3.67 -11.66
N THR A 107 -14.72 -4.82 -11.02
CA THR A 107 -16.08 -5.18 -10.58
C THR A 107 -16.58 -4.24 -9.49
N LEU A 108 -15.74 -3.94 -8.50
CA LEU A 108 -16.11 -3.06 -7.38
C LEU A 108 -16.15 -1.59 -7.82
N VAL A 109 -15.24 -1.16 -8.71
CA VAL A 109 -15.24 0.17 -9.32
C VAL A 109 -16.55 0.43 -10.07
N ARG A 110 -16.99 -0.49 -10.95
CA ARG A 110 -18.27 -0.34 -11.68
C ARG A 110 -19.49 -0.23 -10.77
N ALA A 111 -19.40 -0.82 -9.58
CA ALA A 111 -20.44 -0.76 -8.57
C ALA A 111 -20.30 0.44 -7.62
N ASN A 112 -19.28 1.28 -7.78
CA ASN A 112 -18.89 2.32 -6.82
C ASN A 112 -18.77 1.79 -5.38
N ASP A 113 -18.39 0.53 -5.22
CA ASP A 113 -18.26 -0.13 -3.92
C ASP A 113 -16.89 0.18 -3.33
N ARG A 114 -16.84 1.04 -2.31
CA ARG A 114 -15.59 1.56 -1.72
C ARG A 114 -14.68 0.49 -1.11
N ARG A 115 -15.17 -0.75 -0.93
CA ARG A 115 -14.32 -1.90 -0.61
C ARG A 115 -13.30 -2.20 -1.72
N GLY A 116 -13.56 -1.71 -2.93
CA GLY A 116 -12.68 -1.81 -4.08
C GLY A 116 -11.52 -0.81 -4.09
N ILE A 117 -11.52 0.21 -3.23
CA ILE A 117 -10.40 1.17 -3.15
C ILE A 117 -9.06 0.43 -2.96
N PHE A 118 -8.97 -0.46 -1.97
CA PHE A 118 -7.72 -1.21 -1.73
C PHE A 118 -7.48 -2.32 -2.77
N ALA A 119 -8.49 -2.71 -3.55
CA ALA A 119 -8.31 -3.62 -4.66
C ALA A 119 -7.63 -2.92 -5.85
N VAL A 120 -7.87 -1.62 -6.04
CA VAL A 120 -7.17 -0.79 -7.03
C VAL A 120 -5.69 -0.67 -6.67
N PHE A 121 -5.36 -0.38 -5.40
CA PHE A 121 -3.97 -0.41 -4.92
C PHE A 121 -3.28 -1.72 -5.32
N TYR A 122 -3.90 -2.85 -4.98
CA TYR A 122 -3.30 -4.15 -5.23
C TYR A 122 -3.30 -4.59 -6.69
N GLY A 123 -4.22 -4.07 -7.51
CA GLY A 123 -4.20 -4.26 -8.96
C GLY A 123 -2.91 -3.69 -9.55
N ASN A 124 -2.65 -2.41 -9.28
CA ASN A 124 -1.44 -1.71 -9.72
C ASN A 124 -0.16 -2.35 -9.12
N ILE A 125 -0.11 -2.55 -7.80
CA ILE A 125 1.05 -3.14 -7.12
C ILE A 125 1.41 -4.52 -7.66
N LEU A 126 0.41 -5.39 -7.89
CA LEU A 126 0.69 -6.75 -8.41
C LEU A 126 0.92 -6.76 -9.92
N GLY A 127 0.46 -5.74 -10.66
CA GLY A 127 0.81 -5.51 -12.06
C GLY A 127 2.31 -5.32 -12.21
N GLU A 128 2.89 -4.44 -11.38
CA GLU A 128 4.34 -4.15 -11.40
C GLU A 128 5.19 -5.20 -10.69
N ALA A 129 4.79 -5.63 -9.49
CA ALA A 129 5.63 -6.52 -8.70
C ALA A 129 5.68 -7.95 -9.25
N ALA A 130 4.61 -8.46 -9.86
CA ALA A 130 4.59 -9.87 -10.26
C ALA A 130 5.58 -10.22 -11.40
N PRO A 131 5.75 -9.39 -12.44
CA PRO A 131 6.81 -9.55 -13.44
C PRO A 131 8.21 -9.49 -12.82
N ALA A 132 8.52 -8.45 -12.06
CA ALA A 132 9.85 -8.27 -11.47
C ALA A 132 10.21 -9.40 -10.48
N LEU A 133 9.26 -9.82 -9.65
CA LEU A 133 9.45 -10.98 -8.76
C LEU A 133 9.55 -12.31 -9.52
N ALA A 134 8.98 -12.41 -10.72
CA ALA A 134 9.11 -13.61 -11.56
C ALA A 134 10.52 -13.71 -12.13
N ASP A 135 11.05 -12.62 -12.68
CA ASP A 135 12.42 -12.50 -13.16
C ASP A 135 13.41 -12.73 -12.01
N GLY A 136 13.35 -11.85 -11.01
CA GLY A 136 14.10 -11.95 -9.77
C GLY A 136 15.60 -11.71 -9.89
N SER A 137 16.12 -11.23 -11.03
CA SER A 137 17.55 -10.96 -11.22
C SER A 137 18.06 -9.81 -10.35
N SER A 138 17.18 -8.89 -9.95
CA SER A 138 17.49 -7.72 -9.11
C SER A 138 17.46 -8.00 -7.60
N TYR A 139 17.39 -9.27 -7.17
CA TYR A 139 17.33 -9.64 -5.75
C TYR A 139 18.44 -10.64 -5.37
N ASP A 140 19.05 -10.43 -4.21
CA ASP A 140 20.04 -11.32 -3.61
C ASP A 140 19.40 -12.63 -3.13
N ASP A 141 18.19 -12.57 -2.55
CA ASP A 141 17.35 -13.71 -2.19
C ASP A 141 15.96 -13.59 -2.85
N PRO A 142 15.84 -13.96 -4.15
CA PRO A 142 14.58 -13.93 -4.86
C PRO A 142 13.51 -14.79 -4.19
N ALA A 143 13.89 -15.87 -3.50
CA ALA A 143 12.93 -16.73 -2.81
C ALA A 143 12.31 -16.02 -1.60
N TRP A 144 13.10 -15.28 -0.83
CA TRP A 144 12.61 -14.44 0.25
C TRP A 144 11.75 -13.29 -0.28
N SER A 145 12.17 -12.59 -1.34
CA SER A 145 11.41 -11.50 -1.97
C SER A 145 10.01 -11.95 -2.38
N ARG A 146 9.90 -13.11 -3.04
CA ARG A 146 8.62 -13.70 -3.42
C ARG A 146 7.77 -14.07 -2.21
N LYS A 147 8.40 -14.64 -1.18
CA LYS A 147 7.74 -15.07 0.06
C LYS A 147 7.19 -13.88 0.85
N VAL A 148 7.95 -12.80 0.99
CA VAL A 148 7.51 -11.60 1.73
C VAL A 148 6.37 -10.90 1.01
N SER A 149 6.45 -10.75 -0.31
CA SER A 149 5.38 -10.14 -1.12
C SER A 149 4.06 -10.89 -1.02
N ILE A 150 4.05 -12.22 -1.14
CA ILE A 150 2.80 -12.98 -0.98
C ILE A 150 2.31 -13.01 0.47
N THR A 151 3.22 -13.08 1.44
CA THR A 151 2.84 -13.06 2.86
C THR A 151 2.22 -11.72 3.23
N PHE A 152 2.64 -10.64 2.57
CA PHE A 152 2.07 -9.31 2.73
C PHE A 152 0.69 -9.17 2.08
N PHE A 153 0.46 -9.77 0.90
CA PHE A 153 -0.85 -9.76 0.24
C PHE A 153 -1.96 -10.52 0.99
N ARG A 154 -1.61 -11.65 1.63
CA ARG A 154 -2.58 -12.56 2.26
C ARG A 154 -3.55 -11.90 3.27
N PRO A 155 -3.09 -11.09 4.24
CA PRO A 155 -3.97 -10.38 5.17
C PRO A 155 -5.08 -9.55 4.50
N TYR A 156 -4.75 -8.80 3.44
CA TYR A 156 -5.74 -8.03 2.70
C TYR A 156 -6.75 -8.94 2.00
N LEU A 157 -6.27 -9.97 1.30
CA LEU A 157 -7.16 -10.92 0.60
C LEU A 157 -8.14 -11.60 1.56
N ALA A 158 -7.66 -11.99 2.74
CA ALA A 158 -8.50 -12.58 3.79
C ALA A 158 -9.56 -11.58 4.29
N ALA A 159 -9.20 -10.31 4.45
CA ALA A 159 -10.14 -9.28 4.87
C ALA A 159 -11.20 -8.97 3.79
N LEU A 160 -10.79 -8.90 2.53
CA LEU A 160 -11.67 -8.75 1.37
C LEU A 160 -12.65 -9.91 1.25
N HIS A 161 -12.15 -11.15 1.32
CA HIS A 161 -12.99 -12.33 1.30
C HIS A 161 -14.04 -12.30 2.42
N ALA A 162 -13.61 -12.04 3.65
CA ALA A 162 -14.50 -11.98 4.80
C ALA A 162 -15.60 -10.93 4.60
N SER A 163 -15.23 -9.73 4.12
CA SER A 163 -16.18 -8.66 3.82
C SER A 163 -17.20 -9.06 2.74
N LEU A 164 -16.75 -9.63 1.62
CA LEU A 164 -17.63 -10.07 0.53
C LEU A 164 -18.56 -11.21 0.97
N ALA A 165 -18.06 -12.09 1.84
CA ALA A 165 -18.79 -13.24 2.38
C ALA A 165 -19.73 -12.87 3.55
N ASN A 166 -19.82 -11.60 3.95
CA ASN A 166 -20.51 -11.14 5.16
C ASN A 166 -20.04 -11.88 6.44
N GLN A 167 -18.75 -12.19 6.50
CA GLN A 167 -18.11 -12.76 7.68
C GLN A 167 -17.43 -11.67 8.51
N ARG A 168 -17.02 -12.04 9.72
CA ARG A 168 -16.30 -11.12 10.59
C ARG A 168 -14.94 -10.77 10.01
N VAL A 169 -14.76 -9.51 9.61
CA VAL A 169 -13.50 -8.97 9.11
C VAL A 169 -12.39 -9.05 10.19
N PRO A 170 -11.13 -9.40 9.79
CA PRO A 170 -9.96 -9.37 10.67
C PRO A 170 -9.78 -8.03 11.38
N LYS A 171 -9.29 -8.05 12.63
CA LYS A 171 -9.26 -6.86 13.51
C LYS A 171 -8.59 -5.64 12.85
N ASN A 172 -7.43 -5.83 12.22
CA ASN A 172 -6.65 -4.75 11.60
C ASN A 172 -7.43 -4.01 10.51
N TRP A 173 -8.35 -4.70 9.83
CA TRP A 173 -9.09 -4.17 8.68
C TRP A 173 -10.48 -3.63 9.03
N ARG A 174 -10.91 -3.72 10.30
CA ARG A 174 -12.27 -3.31 10.69
C ARG A 174 -12.54 -1.84 10.43
N THR A 175 -11.57 -0.97 10.70
CA THR A 175 -11.70 0.47 10.47
C THR A 175 -11.91 0.76 8.99
N TYR A 176 -11.07 0.19 8.11
CA TYR A 176 -11.21 0.30 6.66
C TYR A 176 -12.61 -0.12 6.19
N TYR A 177 -13.08 -1.33 6.53
CA TYR A 177 -14.37 -1.82 6.05
C TYR A 177 -15.58 -1.09 6.67
N ARG A 178 -15.45 -0.56 7.89
CA ARG A 178 -16.47 0.31 8.50
C ARG A 178 -16.58 1.62 7.71
N LEU A 179 -15.46 2.28 7.42
CA LEU A 179 -15.44 3.53 6.67
C LEU A 179 -15.86 3.33 5.21
N ALA A 180 -15.47 2.22 4.59
CA ALA A 180 -15.90 1.88 3.23
C ALA A 180 -17.42 1.68 3.12
N ALA A 181 -18.09 1.27 4.19
CA ALA A 181 -19.55 1.15 4.23
C ALA A 181 -20.27 2.48 4.53
N ASP A 182 -19.54 3.51 4.94
CA ASP A 182 -20.09 4.83 5.25
C ASP A 182 -19.89 5.78 4.06
N CYS A 183 -20.98 6.03 3.32
CA CYS A 183 -20.92 6.91 2.15
C CYS A 183 -20.60 8.37 2.50
N SER A 184 -20.78 8.79 3.76
CA SER A 184 -20.55 10.17 4.20
C SER A 184 -19.05 10.50 4.35
N VAL A 185 -18.21 9.49 4.53
CA VAL A 185 -16.76 9.62 4.65
C VAL A 185 -16.14 9.88 3.28
N SER A 186 -15.03 10.63 3.20
CA SER A 186 -14.33 10.81 1.93
C SER A 186 -13.66 9.51 1.46
N PRO A 187 -13.63 9.23 0.15
CA PRO A 187 -12.87 8.11 -0.41
C PRO A 187 -11.38 8.11 -0.03
N GLY A 188 -10.75 9.29 0.11
CA GLY A 188 -9.37 9.40 0.56
C GLY A 188 -9.17 8.94 2.00
N ARG A 189 -10.08 9.28 2.92
CA ARG A 189 -10.05 8.74 4.30
C ARG A 189 -10.22 7.22 4.34
N VAL A 190 -11.04 6.65 3.46
CA VAL A 190 -11.17 5.20 3.30
C VAL A 190 -9.86 4.59 2.81
N ALA A 191 -9.20 5.20 1.82
CA ALA A 191 -7.89 4.74 1.34
C ALA A 191 -6.84 4.75 2.46
N MET A 192 -6.77 5.83 3.24
CA MET A 192 -5.84 5.97 4.37
C MET A 192 -6.02 4.90 5.44
N ALA A 193 -7.27 4.57 5.82
CA ALA A 193 -7.51 3.47 6.77
C ALA A 193 -6.99 2.12 6.26
N GLY A 194 -7.01 1.91 4.93
CA GLY A 194 -6.44 0.73 4.30
C GLY A 194 -4.92 0.72 4.39
N LEU A 195 -4.29 1.85 4.06
CA LEU A 195 -2.83 2.02 4.17
C LEU A 195 -2.33 1.86 5.60
N ASP A 196 -3.00 2.48 6.58
CA ASP A 196 -2.66 2.38 8.01
C ASP A 196 -2.74 0.93 8.50
N ALA A 197 -3.84 0.24 8.19
CA ALA A 197 -4.00 -1.17 8.55
C ALA A 197 -2.90 -2.02 7.90
N HIS A 198 -2.57 -1.75 6.65
CA HIS A 198 -1.73 -2.63 5.87
C HIS A 198 -0.23 -2.41 6.11
N LEU A 199 0.24 -1.17 5.99
CA LEU A 199 1.65 -0.83 6.13
C LEU A 199 2.11 -0.93 7.59
N ILE A 200 1.27 -0.55 8.55
CA ILE A 200 1.67 -0.49 9.96
C ILE A 200 1.42 -1.81 10.70
N LEU A 201 0.31 -2.50 10.42
CA LEU A 201 -0.06 -3.70 11.16
C LEU A 201 0.26 -5.00 10.42
N ASP A 202 -0.01 -5.08 9.11
CA ASP A 202 0.20 -6.31 8.34
C ASP A 202 1.64 -6.46 7.86
N PHE A 203 2.27 -5.39 7.36
CA PHE A 203 3.59 -5.47 6.73
C PHE A 203 4.69 -5.96 7.69
N PRO A 204 4.81 -5.43 8.92
CA PRO A 204 5.82 -5.93 9.85
C PRO A 204 5.60 -7.40 10.19
N VAL A 205 4.34 -7.83 10.30
CA VAL A 205 4.00 -9.23 10.54
C VAL A 205 4.38 -10.10 9.35
N ALA A 206 4.19 -9.63 8.12
CA ALA A 206 4.60 -10.34 6.91
C ALA A 206 6.13 -10.47 6.79
N ILE A 207 6.87 -9.41 7.12
CA ILE A 207 8.34 -9.41 7.20
C ILE A 207 8.81 -10.43 8.24
N ALA A 208 8.24 -10.40 9.44
CA ALA A 208 8.58 -11.33 10.52
C ALA A 208 8.30 -12.79 10.15
N ARG A 209 7.12 -13.07 9.57
CA ARG A 209 6.68 -14.41 9.14
C ARG A 209 7.48 -14.96 7.97
N SER A 210 7.99 -14.09 7.11
CA SER A 210 8.82 -14.49 5.98
C SER A 210 10.21 -14.95 6.39
N GLY A 211 10.62 -14.68 7.64
CA GLY A 211 11.94 -15.05 8.12
C GLY A 211 12.97 -13.96 7.88
N ALA A 212 12.54 -12.69 7.83
CA ALA A 212 13.44 -11.58 7.60
C ALA A 212 14.63 -11.56 8.56
N ARG A 213 15.79 -11.19 8.00
CA ARG A 213 17.07 -10.94 8.66
C ARG A 213 17.59 -9.60 8.17
N PRO A 214 18.51 -8.93 8.87
CA PRO A 214 19.10 -7.68 8.40
C PRO A 214 19.64 -7.75 6.97
N ALA A 215 20.22 -8.89 6.56
CA ALA A 215 20.71 -9.12 5.20
C ALA A 215 19.66 -8.99 4.10
N HIS A 216 18.36 -9.17 4.41
CA HIS A 216 17.30 -9.02 3.41
C HIS A 216 16.85 -7.57 3.22
N PHE A 217 17.50 -6.59 3.86
CA PHE A 217 17.12 -5.19 3.72
C PHE A 217 17.35 -4.66 2.30
N GLY A 218 18.39 -5.13 1.59
CA GLY A 218 18.63 -4.78 0.19
C GLY A 218 17.45 -5.16 -0.71
N ASP A 219 17.10 -6.46 -0.71
CA ASP A 219 15.91 -6.96 -1.42
C ASP A 219 14.61 -6.26 -1.03
N TYR A 220 14.43 -5.99 0.27
CA TYR A 220 13.27 -5.27 0.77
C TYR A 220 13.17 -3.86 0.18
N TYR A 221 14.31 -3.17 0.10
CA TYR A 221 14.43 -1.82 -0.43
C TYR A 221 14.19 -1.81 -1.94
N ALA A 222 14.79 -2.75 -2.68
CA ALA A 222 14.62 -2.92 -4.12
C ALA A 222 13.15 -3.18 -4.52
N ILE A 223 12.41 -3.99 -3.75
CA ILE A 223 10.95 -4.13 -3.94
C ILE A 223 10.24 -2.79 -3.74
N GLY A 224 10.72 -1.95 -2.83
CA GLY A 224 10.15 -0.62 -2.59
C GLY A 224 10.36 0.32 -3.75
N GLU A 225 11.57 0.37 -4.30
CA GLU A 225 11.90 1.24 -5.44
C GLU A 225 11.04 0.90 -6.65
N LEU A 226 10.89 -0.39 -6.97
CA LEU A 226 9.98 -0.85 -8.02
C LEU A 226 8.54 -0.34 -7.84
N LEU A 227 8.06 -0.29 -6.59
CA LEU A 227 6.68 0.08 -6.30
C LEU A 227 6.45 1.59 -6.30
N GLN A 228 7.49 2.41 -6.40
CA GLN A 228 7.37 3.86 -6.45
C GLN A 228 6.60 4.30 -7.70
N ASP A 229 6.89 3.73 -8.87
CA ASP A 229 6.19 4.07 -10.12
C ASP A 229 4.71 3.71 -10.03
N ALA A 230 4.39 2.54 -9.46
CA ALA A 230 3.00 2.14 -9.20
C ALA A 230 2.23 3.13 -8.32
N THR A 231 2.90 3.92 -7.45
CA THR A 231 2.18 4.89 -6.59
C THR A 231 1.59 6.05 -7.36
N VAL A 232 2.19 6.44 -8.49
CA VAL A 232 1.65 7.48 -9.39
C VAL A 232 0.35 6.99 -10.00
N ASP A 233 0.38 5.81 -10.63
CA ASP A 233 -0.79 5.20 -11.27
C ASP A 233 -1.92 4.94 -10.27
N ILE A 234 -1.60 4.50 -9.05
CA ILE A 234 -2.58 4.33 -7.97
C ILE A 234 -3.29 5.64 -7.65
N GLY A 235 -2.56 6.75 -7.52
CA GLY A 235 -3.13 8.05 -7.22
C GLY A 235 -4.11 8.50 -8.30
N GLU A 236 -3.70 8.38 -9.57
CA GLU A 236 -4.52 8.72 -10.73
C GLU A 236 -5.75 7.81 -10.85
N ASP A 237 -5.58 6.49 -10.71
CA ASP A 237 -6.65 5.51 -10.76
C ASP A 237 -7.69 5.75 -9.67
N LEU A 238 -7.26 6.02 -8.43
CA LEU A 238 -8.16 6.25 -7.31
C LEU A 238 -8.94 7.56 -7.45
N LYS A 239 -8.27 8.63 -7.91
CA LYS A 239 -8.92 9.89 -8.23
C LYS A 239 -9.95 9.71 -9.34
N ARG A 240 -9.60 8.97 -10.39
CA ARG A 240 -10.46 8.72 -11.55
C ARG A 240 -11.65 7.81 -11.24
N THR A 241 -11.47 6.78 -10.42
CA THR A 241 -12.48 5.74 -10.19
C THR A 241 -13.34 5.96 -8.95
N TYR A 242 -12.83 6.62 -7.92
CA TYR A 242 -13.55 6.88 -6.67
C TYR A 242 -13.58 8.36 -6.26
N GLY A 243 -12.92 9.26 -6.99
CA GLY A 243 -12.74 10.64 -6.55
C GLY A 243 -11.85 10.77 -5.31
N ALA A 244 -11.06 9.73 -4.99
CA ALA A 244 -10.11 9.76 -3.88
C ALA A 244 -8.87 10.54 -4.32
N ASP A 245 -8.89 11.86 -4.13
CA ASP A 245 -7.73 12.70 -4.38
C ASP A 245 -6.74 12.56 -3.23
N LEU A 246 -5.68 11.79 -3.45
CA LEU A 246 -4.56 11.63 -2.52
C LEU A 246 -3.38 12.54 -2.91
N THR A 247 -3.53 13.40 -3.93
CA THR A 247 -2.45 14.22 -4.47
C THR A 247 -1.89 15.16 -3.39
N GLU A 248 -2.73 15.87 -2.64
CA GLU A 248 -2.26 16.73 -1.54
C GLU A 248 -1.65 15.93 -0.37
N PHE A 249 -2.12 14.71 -0.11
CA PHE A 249 -1.50 13.82 0.87
C PHE A 249 -0.10 13.41 0.42
N PHE A 250 0.05 12.96 -0.84
CA PHE A 250 1.33 12.61 -1.42
C PHE A 250 2.24 13.83 -1.57
N HIS A 251 1.71 15.05 -1.81
CA HIS A 251 2.47 16.31 -1.81
C HIS A 251 2.86 16.80 -0.41
N LEU A 252 2.06 16.57 0.63
CA LEU A 252 2.47 16.82 2.01
C LEU A 252 3.52 15.79 2.46
N TRP A 253 3.39 14.55 1.98
CA TRP A 253 4.43 13.53 1.99
C TRP A 253 5.60 13.85 1.06
N ALA A 254 5.43 14.77 0.12
CA ALA A 254 6.44 15.29 -0.77
C ALA A 254 6.64 16.78 -0.52
N LEU A 255 6.83 17.18 0.75
CA LEU A 255 7.51 18.43 1.16
C LEU A 255 8.97 18.50 0.62
N GLY A 256 9.23 17.80 -0.48
CA GLY A 256 10.38 17.72 -1.33
C GLY A 256 10.46 18.82 -2.37
N ASP A 257 9.39 19.50 -2.80
CA ASP A 257 9.57 20.54 -3.84
C ASP A 257 10.59 21.65 -3.44
N SER A 258 10.76 21.91 -2.13
CA SER A 258 11.80 22.81 -1.61
C SER A 258 13.17 22.16 -1.37
N LEU A 259 13.27 20.82 -1.31
CA LEU A 259 14.48 20.02 -1.04
C LEU A 259 15.02 19.26 -2.27
N ASP A 260 14.18 19.00 -3.27
CA ASP A 260 14.47 18.33 -4.54
C ASP A 260 15.37 19.22 -5.43
N SER A 261 15.32 20.54 -5.23
CA SER A 261 16.31 21.48 -5.77
C SER A 261 17.76 21.23 -5.29
N VAL A 262 17.94 20.44 -4.23
CA VAL A 262 19.25 20.08 -3.63
C VAL A 262 19.58 18.60 -3.80
N ALA A 263 18.59 17.71 -3.91
CA ALA A 263 18.76 16.26 -3.92
C ALA A 263 18.40 15.56 -5.26
N GLY A 264 17.84 16.30 -6.23
CA GLY A 264 17.32 15.75 -7.49
C GLY A 264 15.82 15.47 -7.43
N ASP A 265 15.16 15.48 -8.59
CA ASP A 265 13.72 15.29 -8.72
C ASP A 265 13.27 13.95 -8.10
N GLY A 266 12.28 13.98 -7.20
CA GLY A 266 11.67 12.78 -6.61
C GLY A 266 12.42 12.15 -5.43
N ALA A 267 13.62 12.64 -5.09
CA ALA A 267 14.46 12.09 -4.02
C ALA A 267 13.78 12.13 -2.64
N THR A 268 13.01 13.19 -2.35
CA THR A 268 12.32 13.32 -1.05
C THR A 268 11.12 12.38 -0.92
N THR A 269 10.37 12.16 -2.01
CA THR A 269 9.25 11.20 -2.06
C THR A 269 9.76 9.79 -1.84
N THR A 270 10.88 9.41 -2.49
CA THR A 270 11.57 8.14 -2.25
C THR A 270 12.01 8.02 -0.80
N LEU A 271 12.69 9.04 -0.24
CA LEU A 271 13.19 9.03 1.13
C LEU A 271 12.07 8.80 2.15
N LEU A 272 10.92 9.45 1.97
CA LEU A 272 9.81 9.33 2.88
C LEU A 272 9.10 7.99 2.70
N PHE A 273 8.75 7.59 1.46
CA PHE A 273 8.16 6.27 1.19
C PHE A 273 9.02 5.13 1.76
N GLN A 274 10.33 5.19 1.53
CA GLN A 274 11.28 4.23 2.08
C GLN A 274 11.46 4.38 3.60
N GLY A 275 11.20 5.56 4.17
CA GLY A 275 11.13 5.79 5.61
C GLY A 275 10.07 4.93 6.30
N ILE A 276 8.81 4.96 5.84
CA ILE A 276 7.74 4.10 6.41
C ILE A 276 8.12 2.63 6.28
N ARG A 277 8.63 2.25 5.11
CA ARG A 277 9.05 0.88 4.83
C ARG A 277 10.17 0.43 5.75
N THR A 278 11.16 1.28 5.99
CA THR A 278 12.27 1.02 6.92
C THR A 278 11.78 0.80 8.35
N VAL A 279 10.79 1.59 8.80
CA VAL A 279 10.14 1.37 10.10
C VAL A 279 9.42 0.01 10.12
N ALA A 280 8.68 -0.33 9.06
CA ALA A 280 7.98 -1.61 8.97
C ALA A 280 8.95 -2.80 9.01
N PHE A 281 10.09 -2.69 8.34
CA PHE A 281 11.16 -3.69 8.38
C PHE A 281 11.76 -3.83 9.78
N SER A 282 12.05 -2.71 10.44
CA SER A 282 12.55 -2.67 11.81
C SER A 282 11.57 -3.33 12.79
N TYR A 283 10.28 -3.05 12.67
CA TYR A 283 9.25 -3.76 13.42
C TYR A 283 9.20 -5.26 13.07
N GLY A 284 9.38 -5.64 11.81
CA GLY A 284 9.46 -7.03 11.40
C GLY A 284 10.60 -7.80 12.06
N LEU A 285 11.78 -7.19 12.18
CA LEU A 285 12.90 -7.73 12.94
C LEU A 285 12.59 -7.78 14.45
N GLY A 286 12.06 -6.69 15.01
CA GLY A 286 11.70 -6.60 16.43
C GLY A 286 10.67 -7.65 16.86
N LEU A 287 9.69 -7.96 16.00
CA LEU A 287 8.69 -9.01 16.23
C LEU A 287 9.27 -10.42 16.36
N ARG A 288 10.48 -10.66 15.80
CA ARG A 288 11.21 -11.93 15.89
C ARG A 288 12.19 -11.98 17.07
N SER A 289 12.40 -10.85 17.75
CA SER A 289 13.28 -10.75 18.92
C SER A 289 12.51 -10.94 20.23
N ASP A 290 13.23 -10.97 21.35
CA ASP A 290 12.65 -11.00 22.71
C ASP A 290 11.77 -9.77 23.02
N HIS A 291 11.89 -8.70 22.23
CA HIS A 291 11.10 -7.47 22.34
C HIS A 291 9.75 -7.53 21.61
N GLY A 292 9.34 -8.68 21.05
CA GLY A 292 8.15 -8.76 20.20
C GLY A 292 6.85 -8.22 20.84
N ARG A 293 6.70 -8.28 22.18
CA ARG A 293 5.57 -7.64 22.87
C ARG A 293 5.63 -6.10 22.81
N LEU A 294 6.80 -5.54 23.07
CA LEU A 294 7.05 -4.09 23.00
C LEU A 294 6.89 -3.61 21.55
N THR A 295 7.42 -4.33 20.57
CA THR A 295 7.25 -4.02 19.15
C THR A 295 5.77 -3.98 18.75
N ARG A 296 4.95 -4.94 19.21
CA ARG A 296 3.49 -4.89 18.95
C ARG A 296 2.80 -3.70 19.62
N ALA A 297 3.28 -3.26 20.78
CA ALA A 297 2.75 -2.07 21.44
C ALA A 297 3.11 -0.81 20.65
N ALA A 298 4.37 -0.68 20.20
CA ALA A 298 4.82 0.40 19.33
C ALA A 298 4.02 0.45 18.02
N MET A 299 3.87 -0.68 17.31
CA MET A 299 3.05 -0.76 16.09
C MET A 299 1.62 -0.27 16.32
N ARG A 300 0.99 -0.59 17.46
CA ARG A 300 -0.37 -0.11 17.77
C ARG A 300 -0.38 1.39 18.05
N ALA A 301 0.61 1.91 18.78
CA ALA A 301 0.73 3.34 19.02
C ALA A 301 0.89 4.11 17.69
N THR A 302 1.76 3.61 16.80
CA THR A 302 1.95 4.17 15.45
C THR A 302 0.66 4.12 14.63
N TYR A 303 -0.09 3.01 14.69
CA TYR A 303 -1.38 2.90 14.00
C TYR A 303 -2.39 3.94 14.50
N TYR A 304 -2.56 4.12 15.82
CA TYR A 304 -3.50 5.11 16.35
C TYR A 304 -3.05 6.55 16.07
N ALA A 305 -1.73 6.81 16.08
CA ALA A 305 -1.21 8.12 15.67
C ALA A 305 -1.49 8.40 14.20
N ALA A 306 -1.28 7.43 13.31
CA ALA A 306 -1.56 7.55 11.88
C ALA A 306 -3.06 7.79 11.62
N GLU A 307 -3.96 7.03 12.26
CA GLU A 307 -5.41 7.25 12.13
C GLU A 307 -5.82 8.65 12.61
N SER A 308 -5.19 9.17 13.67
CA SER A 308 -5.45 10.53 14.16
C SER A 308 -5.00 11.60 13.16
N VAL A 309 -3.86 11.38 12.48
CA VAL A 309 -3.41 12.25 11.38
C VAL A 309 -4.38 12.17 10.20
N SER A 310 -4.81 10.97 9.82
CA SER A 310 -5.81 10.74 8.77
C SER A 310 -7.13 11.46 9.07
N ASP A 311 -7.60 11.43 10.32
CA ASP A 311 -8.78 12.20 10.74
C ASP A 311 -8.56 13.71 10.61
N ALA A 312 -7.41 14.23 11.05
CA ALA A 312 -7.09 15.65 10.94
C ALA A 312 -6.96 16.13 9.48
N LEU A 313 -6.41 15.29 8.58
CA LEU A 313 -6.34 15.58 7.14
C LEU A 313 -7.74 15.59 6.51
N THR A 314 -8.62 14.70 6.95
CA THR A 314 -10.03 14.65 6.51
C THR A 314 -10.77 15.92 6.94
N ASP A 315 -10.63 16.34 8.19
CA ASP A 315 -11.23 17.57 8.71
C ASP A 315 -10.72 18.82 7.98
N ALA A 316 -9.45 18.81 7.58
CA ALA A 316 -8.83 19.85 6.77
C ALA A 316 -9.21 19.78 5.28
N ARG A 317 -9.96 18.76 4.85
CA ARG A 317 -10.35 18.48 3.45
C ARG A 317 -9.15 18.31 2.52
N LEU A 318 -8.13 17.64 3.00
CA LEU A 318 -6.92 17.28 2.25
C LEU A 318 -6.99 15.85 1.70
N ILE A 319 -7.94 15.05 2.16
CA ILE A 319 -8.28 13.69 1.71
C ILE A 319 -9.78 13.42 1.86
#